data_AF-A0AA42CI54-F1
#
_entry.id   AF-A0AA42CI54-F1
#
_cell.length_a   1.000
_cell.length_b   1.000
_cell.length_c   1.000
_cell.angle_alpha   90.00
_cell.angle_beta   90.00
_cell.angle_gamma   90.00
#
_symmetry.space_group_name_H-M   'P 1'
#
loop_
_entity.id
_entity.type
_entity.pdbx_description
1 polymer ?
#
loop_
_entity_poly.entity_id
_entity_poly.type
_entity_poly.pdbx_seq_one_letter_code
_entity_poly.pdbx_strand_id
1 'polypeptide(L)'
;MFGRLVWRNALRCGIVASACLLAYAPVAARAAEPAVLRGYNADIAQSSISGISSGAFMAVQFATAWSSVVRGVGVIAGGPFYCAQASSADIINGYLQPLMTATGPCMQGPAPDVDGLVASAEQMATAREIDPTDNLRRQKVYVFHGYNDAVVARSVTDATVAFYRSYLGDAGRGDLFYQTAVGAGHSQVILKQAHANGLNGCADNTDPYIDQCGYDQAGIILQHIYGALNPRDTGKPAGMLKRFDQTTYTAPFGASVLSMGDTGYVYVPDACAQGAACRVHIALHGCKQDAGDIGTRFVEHAGYNAWADNNGIIVLYPQTTASFGPDVIAPVNPQACWDWWGYVTHDASYVTKGGRQIAAIKAMLDALTAGAKPAPPAAGAAGVAPGGLVATDIADDAAALAWTAVAGADFYRVYRAGTQGEFLPAGSVAGPSFGDSGLAPATSYRWRVTAVVGGIEGPASASVAAATRATPPRCDQPGTCPVAQAGN
;
A
#
# COMPACT_ATOMS: atom_id res chain seq x y z
N MET A 1 -55.62 56.07 56.52
CA MET A 1 -55.91 55.58 55.14
C MET A 1 -54.79 56.08 54.23
N PHE A 2 -54.34 55.26 53.27
CA PHE A 2 -53.50 55.63 52.10
C PHE A 2 -52.37 56.68 52.25
N GLY A 3 -51.12 56.20 52.23
CA GLY A 3 -50.14 56.60 51.20
C GLY A 3 -49.29 57.88 51.35
N ARG A 4 -47.98 57.70 51.10
CA ARG A 4 -47.02 58.63 50.44
C ARG A 4 -46.61 59.90 51.24
N LEU A 5 -45.35 60.37 51.24
CA LEU A 5 -44.05 59.89 50.72
C LEU A 5 -42.91 60.74 51.39
N VAL A 6 -41.64 60.61 50.94
CA VAL A 6 -40.51 61.57 51.09
C VAL A 6 -39.88 61.64 52.49
N TRP A 7 -38.56 61.54 52.72
CA TRP A 7 -37.33 61.32 51.92
C TRP A 7 -36.30 60.61 52.87
N ARG A 8 -35.13 60.05 52.50
CA ARG A 8 -34.14 60.40 51.44
C ARG A 8 -33.13 59.24 51.27
N ASN A 9 -32.51 59.12 50.08
CA ASN A 9 -31.28 58.32 49.87
C ASN A 9 -30.07 59.00 50.57
N ALA A 10 -28.87 58.44 50.75
CA ALA A 10 -28.21 57.27 50.17
C ALA A 10 -27.20 56.67 51.21
N LEU A 11 -26.35 55.66 50.97
CA LEU A 11 -25.94 54.99 49.71
C LEU A 11 -25.70 53.46 49.93
N ARG A 12 -24.64 52.91 49.31
CA ARG A 12 -24.26 51.49 49.07
C ARG A 12 -22.71 51.46 48.91
N CYS A 13 -21.97 50.36 48.94
CA CYS A 13 -22.27 48.95 48.65
C CYS A 13 -21.67 47.98 49.68
N GLY A 14 -22.35 46.84 49.89
CA GLY A 14 -21.83 45.69 50.63
C GLY A 14 -21.27 44.60 49.72
N ILE A 15 -20.33 43.82 50.25
CA ILE A 15 -19.67 42.72 49.58
C ILE A 15 -20.66 41.56 49.35
N VAL A 16 -20.72 41.03 48.12
CA VAL A 16 -21.49 39.81 47.80
C VAL A 16 -20.57 38.59 47.96
N ALA A 17 -21.00 37.62 48.77
CA ALA A 17 -20.29 36.36 48.93
C ALA A 17 -20.59 35.41 47.75
N SER A 18 -19.58 35.05 46.97
CA SER A 18 -19.69 34.02 45.92
C SER A 18 -19.41 32.64 46.50
N ALA A 19 -20.41 31.77 46.51
CA ALA A 19 -20.24 30.37 46.87
C ALA A 19 -19.58 29.58 45.73
N CYS A 20 -18.34 29.14 45.92
CA CYS A 20 -17.67 28.21 44.99
C CYS A 20 -18.23 26.79 45.16
N LEU A 21 -19.23 26.43 44.37
CA LEU A 21 -19.58 25.03 44.12
C LEU A 21 -18.46 24.37 43.31
N LEU A 22 -17.58 23.64 44.00
CA LEU A 22 -16.61 22.75 43.37
C LEU A 22 -17.35 21.56 42.74
N ALA A 23 -17.74 21.72 41.48
CA ALA A 23 -18.21 20.61 40.66
C ALA A 23 -17.04 19.64 40.43
N TYR A 24 -17.04 18.53 41.17
CA TYR A 24 -16.19 17.37 40.90
C TYR A 24 -16.66 16.71 39.60
N ALA A 25 -16.27 17.28 38.47
CA ALA A 25 -16.36 16.59 37.20
C ALA A 25 -15.45 15.35 37.28
N PRO A 26 -15.93 14.13 37.01
CA PRO A 26 -15.03 13.01 36.83
C PRO A 26 -14.15 13.34 35.62
N VAL A 27 -12.85 13.48 35.85
CA VAL A 27 -11.89 13.48 34.74
C VAL A 27 -12.02 12.11 34.09
N ALA A 28 -12.71 12.05 32.97
CA ALA A 28 -12.70 10.88 32.12
C ALA A 28 -11.23 10.60 31.81
N ALA A 29 -10.73 9.45 32.27
CA ALA A 29 -9.35 9.06 32.04
C ALA A 29 -9.10 9.13 30.54
N ARG A 30 -8.19 10.01 30.11
CA ARG A 30 -7.70 9.99 28.73
C ARG A 30 -7.21 8.56 28.47
N ALA A 31 -7.68 7.97 27.38
CA ALA A 31 -7.30 6.61 27.01
C ALA A 31 -5.77 6.49 26.99
N ALA A 32 -5.27 5.36 27.49
CA ALA A 32 -3.87 5.18 27.82
C ALA A 32 -2.91 5.52 26.67
N GLU A 33 -1.75 6.06 27.04
CA GLU A 33 -0.60 6.23 26.14
C GLU A 33 -0.17 4.90 25.52
N PRO A 34 0.43 4.93 24.32
CA PRO A 34 0.13 3.94 23.31
C PRO A 34 0.80 2.59 23.58
N ALA A 35 -0.02 1.54 23.65
CA ALA A 35 0.44 0.19 23.86
C ALA A 35 1.31 -0.32 22.70
N VAL A 36 2.24 -1.22 23.02
CA VAL A 36 2.94 -2.05 22.03
C VAL A 36 1.95 -2.85 21.18
N LEU A 37 2.34 -3.19 19.95
CA LEU A 37 1.51 -4.00 19.06
C LEU A 37 1.22 -5.37 19.71
N ARG A 38 -0.06 -5.72 19.75
CA ARG A 38 -0.55 -7.03 20.17
C ARG A 38 -0.31 -8.06 19.06
N GLY A 39 0.11 -9.27 19.43
CA GLY A 39 0.10 -10.42 18.54
C GLY A 39 -1.32 -10.93 18.26
N TYR A 40 -1.59 -11.19 16.98
CA TYR A 40 -2.84 -11.75 16.46
C TYR A 40 -2.58 -13.10 15.79
N ASN A 41 -3.66 -13.85 15.57
CA ASN A 41 -3.63 -15.10 14.81
C ASN A 41 -3.51 -14.81 13.30
N ALA A 42 -2.38 -14.24 12.88
CA ALA A 42 -2.12 -13.87 11.50
C ALA A 42 -0.85 -14.58 10.99
N ASP A 43 -0.99 -15.40 9.95
CA ASP A 43 0.15 -16.10 9.34
C ASP A 43 1.05 -15.09 8.61
N ILE A 44 2.31 -14.99 9.06
CA ILE A 44 3.30 -14.09 8.50
C ILE A 44 3.58 -14.37 7.02
N ALA A 45 3.46 -15.62 6.55
CA ALA A 45 3.62 -15.97 5.13
C ALA A 45 2.43 -15.53 4.25
N GLN A 46 1.34 -15.05 4.85
CA GLN A 46 0.24 -14.38 4.13
C GLN A 46 0.37 -12.86 4.11
N SER A 47 1.48 -12.30 4.57
CA SER A 47 1.62 -10.84 4.65
C SER A 47 1.80 -10.22 3.27
N SER A 48 1.39 -8.98 3.10
CA SER A 48 1.65 -8.21 1.88
C SER A 48 1.92 -6.75 2.21
N ILE A 49 2.45 -6.01 1.23
CA ILE A 49 2.83 -4.62 1.40
C ILE A 49 2.38 -3.79 0.19
N SER A 50 2.08 -2.52 0.39
CA SER A 50 1.94 -1.55 -0.69
C SER A 50 2.49 -0.20 -0.28
N GLY A 51 2.68 0.68 -1.26
CA GLY A 51 2.83 2.10 -0.97
C GLY A 51 2.72 2.98 -2.20
N ILE A 52 2.77 4.27 -1.93
CA ILE A 52 2.76 5.38 -2.90
C ILE A 52 4.10 6.13 -2.80
N SER A 53 4.66 6.58 -3.94
CA SER A 53 5.85 7.44 -3.97
C SER A 53 7.06 6.80 -3.28
N SER A 54 7.73 7.48 -2.34
CA SER A 54 8.78 6.89 -1.49
C SER A 54 8.32 5.63 -0.73
N GLY A 55 7.04 5.56 -0.32
CA GLY A 55 6.44 4.36 0.26
C GLY A 55 6.34 3.21 -0.73
N ALA A 56 6.21 3.48 -2.04
CA ALA A 56 6.24 2.47 -3.09
C ALA A 56 7.67 1.93 -3.31
N PHE A 57 8.69 2.80 -3.31
CA PHE A 57 10.09 2.36 -3.31
C PHE A 57 10.39 1.48 -2.08
N MET A 58 10.00 1.93 -0.88
CA MET A 58 10.16 1.15 0.35
C MET A 58 9.38 -0.18 0.30
N ALA A 59 8.20 -0.22 -0.31
CA ALA A 59 7.45 -1.46 -0.51
C ALA A 59 8.21 -2.46 -1.40
N VAL A 60 8.86 -2.01 -2.48
CA VAL A 60 9.71 -2.85 -3.34
C VAL A 60 10.97 -3.30 -2.60
N GLN A 61 11.62 -2.40 -1.85
CA GLN A 61 12.78 -2.73 -1.01
C GLN A 61 12.45 -3.80 0.03
N PHE A 62 11.39 -3.60 0.81
CA PHE A 62 10.93 -4.55 1.82
C PHE A 62 10.48 -5.89 1.21
N ALA A 63 9.70 -5.85 0.11
CA ALA A 63 9.24 -7.05 -0.58
C ALA A 63 10.38 -7.88 -1.19
N THR A 64 11.50 -7.24 -1.51
CA THR A 64 12.73 -7.92 -1.96
C THR A 64 13.54 -8.44 -0.76
N ALA A 65 13.78 -7.59 0.25
CA ALA A 65 14.53 -7.92 1.45
C ALA A 65 13.96 -9.09 2.24
N TRP A 66 12.64 -9.12 2.40
CA TRP A 66 11.87 -10.10 3.18
C TRP A 66 10.91 -10.92 2.30
N SER A 67 11.34 -11.24 1.08
CA SER A 67 10.54 -11.94 0.06
C SER A 67 10.03 -13.32 0.50
N SER A 68 10.59 -13.93 1.55
CA SER A 68 10.10 -15.18 2.13
C SER A 68 8.75 -15.03 2.87
N VAL A 69 8.42 -13.84 3.36
CA VAL A 69 7.17 -13.56 4.12
C VAL A 69 6.21 -12.61 3.39
N VAL A 70 6.61 -12.07 2.24
CA VAL A 70 5.76 -11.18 1.43
C VAL A 70 5.12 -11.97 0.29
N ARG A 71 3.80 -12.17 0.37
CA ARG A 71 2.97 -12.83 -0.65
C ARG A 71 2.67 -11.93 -1.85
N GLY A 72 2.74 -10.62 -1.69
CA GLY A 72 2.51 -9.67 -2.77
C GLY A 72 2.79 -8.22 -2.40
N VAL A 73 2.90 -7.41 -3.44
CA VAL A 73 3.38 -6.03 -3.39
C VAL A 73 2.52 -5.12 -4.28
N GLY A 74 2.12 -3.97 -3.76
CA GLY A 74 1.45 -2.90 -4.52
C GLY A 74 2.35 -1.68 -4.68
N VAL A 75 2.73 -1.35 -5.91
CA VAL A 75 3.62 -0.23 -6.23
C VAL A 75 2.81 0.87 -6.93
N ILE A 76 2.60 2.00 -6.27
CA ILE A 76 1.86 3.15 -6.83
C ILE A 76 2.86 4.29 -7.05
N ALA A 77 3.06 4.72 -8.29
CA ALA A 77 3.99 5.80 -8.64
C ALA A 77 5.39 5.68 -7.98
N GLY A 78 5.93 4.46 -7.99
CA GLY A 78 7.24 4.12 -7.43
C GLY A 78 8.26 3.74 -8.49
N GLY A 79 9.42 3.30 -8.01
CA GLY A 79 10.52 2.78 -8.83
C GLY A 79 11.10 1.46 -8.35
N PRO A 80 12.11 0.94 -9.09
CA PRO A 80 12.68 -0.39 -8.86
C PRO A 80 13.52 -0.47 -7.58
N PHE A 81 13.80 -1.70 -7.16
CA PHE A 81 14.72 -2.01 -6.06
C PHE A 81 16.06 -1.29 -6.24
N TYR A 82 16.59 -0.69 -5.16
CA TYR A 82 17.91 -0.08 -5.11
C TYR A 82 18.17 1.05 -6.14
N CYS A 83 17.11 1.68 -6.69
CA CYS A 83 17.22 2.66 -7.78
C CYS A 83 18.26 3.78 -7.53
N ALA A 84 18.29 4.36 -6.33
CA ALA A 84 19.20 5.45 -5.97
C ALA A 84 20.67 5.01 -5.76
N GLN A 85 20.91 3.69 -5.63
CA GLN A 85 22.25 3.06 -5.56
C GLN A 85 23.19 3.62 -4.48
N ALA A 86 22.66 4.00 -3.31
CA ALA A 86 23.48 4.49 -2.21
C ALA A 86 24.54 3.49 -1.74
N SER A 87 25.76 3.97 -1.53
CA SER A 87 26.93 3.16 -1.19
C SER A 87 27.82 3.88 -0.17
N SER A 88 28.52 3.12 0.68
CA SER A 88 29.51 3.68 1.61
C SER A 88 30.66 4.40 0.88
N ALA A 89 30.85 4.13 -0.42
CA ALA A 89 31.79 4.84 -1.28
C ALA A 89 31.40 6.31 -1.50
N ASP A 90 30.11 6.67 -1.36
CA ASP A 90 29.61 8.03 -1.60
C ASP A 90 30.10 9.06 -0.56
N ILE A 91 30.79 8.62 0.50
CA ILE A 91 31.50 9.49 1.44
C ILE A 91 32.45 10.47 0.73
N ILE A 92 33.03 10.08 -0.41
CA ILE A 92 33.89 10.95 -1.24
C ILE A 92 33.16 12.18 -1.80
N ASN A 93 31.84 12.08 -1.95
CA ASN A 93 30.93 13.11 -2.47
C ASN A 93 30.02 13.68 -1.36
N GLY A 94 30.35 13.44 -0.08
CA GLY A 94 29.50 13.85 1.05
C GLY A 94 28.10 13.24 1.01
N TYR A 95 27.95 12.04 0.45
CA TYR A 95 26.69 11.32 0.28
C TYR A 95 25.63 12.04 -0.57
N LEU A 96 26.03 12.99 -1.42
CA LEU A 96 25.10 13.71 -2.32
C LEU A 96 24.74 12.94 -3.59
N GLN A 97 25.58 12.00 -4.03
CA GLN A 97 25.35 11.26 -5.28
C GLN A 97 24.04 10.44 -5.27
N PRO A 98 23.68 9.70 -4.20
CA PRO A 98 22.42 8.96 -4.16
C PRO A 98 21.20 9.86 -4.17
N LEU A 99 21.27 11.03 -3.51
CA LEU A 99 20.23 12.05 -3.57
C LEU A 99 20.05 12.58 -5.01
N MET A 100 21.15 12.85 -5.73
CA MET A 100 21.09 13.27 -7.14
C MET A 100 20.53 12.17 -8.05
N THR A 101 20.88 10.90 -7.81
CA THR A 101 20.31 9.75 -8.53
C THR A 101 18.81 9.60 -8.26
N ALA A 102 18.40 9.79 -7.00
CA ALA A 102 17.01 9.76 -6.55
C ALA A 102 16.18 10.84 -7.23
N THR A 103 16.53 12.12 -7.06
CA THR A 103 15.78 13.25 -7.64
C THR A 103 15.94 13.39 -9.15
N GLY A 104 16.97 12.79 -9.73
CA GLY A 104 17.24 12.73 -11.16
C GLY A 104 16.66 11.45 -11.80
N PRO A 105 17.47 10.50 -12.27
CA PRO A 105 17.01 9.27 -12.94
C PRO A 105 15.82 8.55 -12.31
N CYS A 106 15.77 8.44 -10.98
CA CYS A 106 14.68 7.73 -10.28
C CYS A 106 13.40 8.53 -10.04
N MET A 107 13.33 9.79 -10.46
CA MET A 107 12.08 10.58 -10.45
C MET A 107 11.77 11.21 -11.81
N GLN A 108 12.79 11.68 -12.54
CA GLN A 108 12.63 12.45 -13.78
C GLN A 108 13.04 11.65 -15.03
N GLY A 109 13.60 10.46 -14.85
CA GLY A 109 14.22 9.68 -15.93
C GLY A 109 15.65 10.15 -16.27
N PRO A 110 16.37 9.46 -17.17
CA PRO A 110 15.93 8.31 -17.98
C PRO A 110 15.67 7.05 -17.15
N ALA A 111 15.08 6.02 -17.79
CA ALA A 111 14.78 4.75 -17.14
C ALA A 111 16.02 4.17 -16.41
N PRO A 112 15.89 3.74 -15.14
CA PRO A 112 16.95 3.06 -14.41
C PRO A 112 17.48 1.79 -15.12
N ASP A 113 18.76 1.46 -14.91
CA ASP A 113 19.39 0.25 -15.43
C ASP A 113 18.89 -1.00 -14.68
N VAL A 114 17.86 -1.65 -15.23
CA VAL A 114 17.21 -2.81 -14.62
C VAL A 114 18.17 -4.00 -14.47
N ASP A 115 19.08 -4.22 -15.43
CA ASP A 115 20.00 -5.35 -15.39
C ASP A 115 21.03 -5.16 -14.27
N GLY A 116 21.56 -3.95 -14.09
CA GLY A 116 22.42 -3.59 -12.97
C GLY A 116 21.71 -3.71 -11.60
N LEU A 117 20.43 -3.35 -11.52
CA LEU A 117 19.63 -3.48 -10.28
C LEU A 117 19.29 -4.94 -9.95
N VAL A 118 18.99 -5.78 -10.96
CA VAL A 118 18.84 -7.23 -10.79
C VAL A 118 20.16 -7.87 -10.33
N ALA A 119 21.28 -7.53 -10.96
CA ALA A 119 22.60 -8.02 -10.56
C ALA A 119 22.97 -7.60 -9.12
N SER A 120 22.53 -6.42 -8.67
CA SER A 120 22.72 -5.95 -7.29
C SER A 120 21.89 -6.77 -6.30
N ALA A 121 20.62 -7.05 -6.62
CA ALA A 121 19.77 -7.91 -5.79
C ALA A 121 20.32 -9.35 -5.67
N GLU A 122 20.79 -9.94 -6.76
CA GLU A 122 21.44 -11.28 -6.73
C GLU A 122 22.70 -11.32 -5.85
N GLN A 123 23.50 -10.25 -5.86
CA GLN A 123 24.67 -10.11 -4.98
C GLN A 123 24.25 -10.03 -3.49
N MET A 124 23.27 -9.19 -3.16
CA MET A 124 22.73 -9.07 -1.79
C MET A 124 22.08 -10.38 -1.31
N ALA A 125 21.41 -11.13 -2.20
CA ALA A 125 20.85 -12.44 -1.88
C ALA A 125 21.93 -13.50 -1.63
N THR A 126 22.99 -13.49 -2.44
CA THR A 126 24.17 -14.35 -2.27
C THR A 126 24.89 -14.04 -0.94
N ALA A 127 25.00 -12.75 -0.58
CA ALA A 127 25.51 -12.29 0.71
C ALA A 127 24.57 -12.56 1.90
N ARG A 128 23.31 -12.97 1.63
CA ARG A 128 22.22 -13.20 2.61
C ARG A 128 21.73 -11.93 3.32
N GLU A 129 22.03 -10.76 2.76
CA GLU A 129 21.55 -9.45 3.21
C GLU A 129 20.06 -9.27 2.87
N ILE A 130 19.59 -9.93 1.82
CA ILE A 130 18.16 -10.12 1.49
C ILE A 130 17.79 -11.61 1.51
N ASP A 131 16.51 -11.92 1.33
CA ASP A 131 16.03 -13.27 1.06
C ASP A 131 16.38 -13.73 -0.37
N PRO A 132 16.44 -15.05 -0.65
CA PRO A 132 16.66 -15.56 -2.00
C PRO A 132 15.68 -14.99 -3.03
N THR A 133 16.19 -14.45 -4.13
CA THR A 133 15.42 -13.80 -5.21
C THR A 133 14.42 -14.73 -5.90
N ASP A 134 14.65 -16.05 -5.90
CA ASP A 134 13.66 -17.05 -6.34
C ASP A 134 12.31 -16.96 -5.60
N ASN A 135 12.26 -16.34 -4.42
CA ASN A 135 10.99 -16.05 -3.75
C ASN A 135 10.12 -15.01 -4.47
N LEU A 136 10.73 -14.08 -5.21
CA LEU A 136 10.04 -13.05 -6.00
C LEU A 136 9.13 -13.68 -7.07
N ARG A 137 9.48 -14.88 -7.55
CA ARG A 137 8.67 -15.68 -8.50
C ARG A 137 7.27 -16.04 -7.98
N ARG A 138 7.04 -15.94 -6.66
CA ARG A 138 5.77 -16.29 -6.00
C ARG A 138 4.93 -15.08 -5.61
N GLN A 139 5.44 -13.87 -5.85
CA GLN A 139 4.78 -12.63 -5.42
C GLN A 139 3.71 -12.17 -6.40
N LYS A 140 2.56 -11.78 -5.87
CA LYS A 140 1.55 -11.02 -6.62
C LYS A 140 1.96 -9.55 -6.69
N VAL A 141 2.22 -9.05 -7.89
CA VAL A 141 2.73 -7.70 -8.14
C VAL A 141 1.63 -6.85 -8.78
N TYR A 142 1.13 -5.85 -8.06
CA TYR A 142 0.32 -4.79 -8.64
C TYR A 142 1.21 -3.57 -8.86
N VAL A 143 1.19 -2.99 -10.06
CA VAL A 143 1.87 -1.74 -10.37
C VAL A 143 0.88 -0.73 -10.95
N PHE A 144 1.01 0.53 -10.54
CA PHE A 144 0.20 1.63 -11.03
C PHE A 144 1.06 2.85 -11.33
N HIS A 145 0.78 3.49 -12.47
CA HIS A 145 1.30 4.79 -12.80
C HIS A 145 0.16 5.73 -13.17
N GLY A 146 0.11 6.92 -12.56
CA GLY A 146 -0.88 7.93 -12.93
C GLY A 146 -0.58 8.49 -14.31
N TYR A 147 -1.56 8.53 -15.21
CA TYR A 147 -1.36 9.08 -16.56
C TYR A 147 -0.95 10.58 -16.56
N ASN A 148 -1.25 11.29 -15.46
CA ASN A 148 -0.87 12.68 -15.19
C ASN A 148 0.21 12.82 -14.09
N ASP A 149 0.92 11.75 -13.72
CA ASP A 149 1.99 11.84 -12.72
C ASP A 149 3.14 12.71 -13.23
N ALA A 150 3.35 13.84 -12.57
CA ALA A 150 4.37 14.84 -12.87
C ALA A 150 5.54 14.84 -11.89
N VAL A 151 5.55 13.92 -10.92
CA VAL A 151 6.54 13.85 -9.82
C VAL A 151 7.48 12.67 -10.01
N VAL A 152 6.95 11.52 -10.43
CA VAL A 152 7.72 10.35 -10.84
C VAL A 152 7.41 10.06 -12.31
N ALA A 153 8.43 9.91 -13.14
CA ALA A 153 8.29 9.65 -14.56
C ALA A 153 7.90 8.19 -14.83
N ARG A 154 7.00 7.97 -15.79
CA ARG A 154 6.54 6.63 -16.19
C ARG A 154 7.67 5.64 -16.46
N SER A 155 8.78 6.10 -17.03
CA SER A 155 9.97 5.28 -17.30
C SER A 155 10.57 4.62 -16.06
N VAL A 156 10.40 5.22 -14.88
CA VAL A 156 10.84 4.66 -13.59
C VAL A 156 9.89 3.55 -13.12
N THR A 157 8.58 3.76 -13.25
CA THR A 157 7.58 2.72 -12.93
C THR A 157 7.64 1.57 -13.94
N ASP A 158 7.87 1.85 -15.23
CA ASP A 158 8.12 0.84 -16.27
C ASP A 158 9.37 -0.01 -15.93
N ALA A 159 10.45 0.60 -15.42
CA ALA A 159 11.63 -0.13 -14.95
C ALA A 159 11.33 -1.03 -13.73
N THR A 160 10.33 -0.68 -12.91
CA THR A 160 9.85 -1.54 -11.82
C THR A 160 9.14 -2.78 -12.35
N VAL A 161 8.29 -2.60 -13.37
CA VAL A 161 7.63 -3.70 -14.07
C VAL A 161 8.66 -4.63 -14.73
N ALA A 162 9.70 -4.07 -15.33
CA ALA A 162 10.81 -4.83 -15.90
C ALA A 162 11.58 -5.61 -14.82
N PHE A 163 11.93 -5.00 -13.68
CA PHE A 163 12.60 -5.67 -12.56
C PHE A 163 11.83 -6.91 -12.08
N TYR A 164 10.52 -6.80 -11.82
CA TYR A 164 9.72 -7.98 -11.42
C TYR A 164 9.59 -9.01 -12.54
N ARG A 165 9.48 -8.59 -13.81
CA ARG A 165 9.43 -9.50 -14.96
C ARG A 165 10.70 -10.34 -15.12
N SER A 166 11.87 -9.81 -14.78
CA SER A 166 13.13 -10.58 -14.79
C SER A 166 13.11 -11.81 -13.87
N TYR A 167 12.32 -11.78 -12.79
CA TYR A 167 12.12 -12.93 -11.89
C TYR A 167 10.93 -13.80 -12.29
N LEU A 168 9.78 -13.19 -12.56
CA LEU A 168 8.53 -13.89 -12.90
C LEU A 168 8.66 -14.70 -14.20
N GLY A 169 9.32 -14.13 -15.22
CA GLY A 169 9.39 -14.70 -16.57
C GLY A 169 8.02 -14.91 -17.22
N ASP A 170 7.98 -15.63 -18.33
CA ASP A 170 6.73 -15.90 -19.06
C ASP A 170 5.75 -16.75 -18.25
N ALA A 171 6.26 -17.65 -17.41
CA ALA A 171 5.44 -18.53 -16.57
C ALA A 171 4.71 -17.77 -15.45
N GLY A 172 5.38 -16.79 -14.82
CA GLY A 172 4.80 -15.92 -13.78
C GLY A 172 4.16 -14.64 -14.32
N ARG A 173 4.02 -14.47 -15.65
CA ARG A 173 3.53 -13.21 -16.25
C ARG A 173 2.17 -12.77 -15.71
N GLY A 174 1.32 -13.73 -15.33
CA GLY A 174 -0.01 -13.50 -14.77
C GLY A 174 -0.03 -13.10 -13.29
N ASP A 175 1.10 -13.17 -12.59
CA ASP A 175 1.22 -12.66 -11.22
C ASP A 175 1.45 -11.14 -11.18
N LEU A 176 1.72 -10.50 -12.32
CA LEU A 176 1.86 -9.04 -12.45
C LEU A 176 0.65 -8.41 -13.18
N PHE A 177 0.09 -7.35 -12.60
CA PHE A 177 -0.85 -6.45 -13.28
C PHE A 177 -0.30 -5.03 -13.27
N TYR A 178 -0.41 -4.32 -14.40
CA TYR A 178 0.07 -2.95 -14.56
C TYR A 178 -1.07 -2.06 -15.10
N GLN A 179 -1.32 -0.93 -14.44
CA GLN A 179 -2.34 0.04 -14.82
C GLN A 179 -1.71 1.41 -15.10
N THR A 180 -1.90 1.92 -16.32
CA THR A 180 -1.41 3.26 -16.76
C THR A 180 -2.48 4.14 -17.42
N ALA A 181 -3.72 3.66 -17.52
CA ALA A 181 -4.81 4.33 -18.25
C ALA A 181 -5.79 5.10 -17.35
N VAL A 182 -5.51 5.20 -16.04
CA VAL A 182 -6.24 6.07 -15.12
C VAL A 182 -5.60 7.45 -15.15
N GLY A 183 -6.42 8.49 -15.35
CA GLY A 183 -6.02 9.89 -15.44
C GLY A 183 -5.38 10.53 -14.20
N ALA A 184 -4.94 9.71 -13.24
CA ALA A 184 -4.44 10.15 -11.94
C ALA A 184 -3.15 10.97 -12.06
N GLY A 185 -2.95 11.93 -11.17
CA GLY A 185 -1.64 12.51 -10.90
C GLY A 185 -0.81 11.62 -9.97
N HIS A 186 0.20 12.21 -9.32
CA HIS A 186 1.05 11.54 -8.35
C HIS A 186 0.33 11.33 -7.01
N SER A 187 -0.44 10.25 -6.85
CA SER A 187 -1.29 10.08 -5.67
C SER A 187 -1.68 8.65 -5.32
N GLN A 188 -2.05 8.47 -4.06
CA GLN A 188 -2.88 7.34 -3.64
C GLN A 188 -4.29 7.57 -4.18
N VAL A 189 -4.68 6.76 -5.15
CA VAL A 189 -5.95 6.96 -5.86
C VAL A 189 -7.10 6.30 -5.12
N ILE A 190 -8.23 7.00 -5.03
CA ILE A 190 -9.41 6.54 -4.27
C ILE A 190 -10.72 6.74 -5.05
N LEU A 191 -11.80 6.16 -4.51
CA LEU A 191 -13.16 6.48 -4.93
C LEU A 191 -13.55 7.91 -4.59
N LYS A 192 -14.49 8.46 -5.38
CA LYS A 192 -15.14 9.75 -5.07
C LYS A 192 -15.99 9.61 -3.80
N GLN A 193 -15.83 10.55 -2.87
CA GLN A 193 -16.54 10.58 -1.59
C GLN A 193 -17.31 11.90 -1.47
N ALA A 194 -18.60 11.85 -1.12
CA ALA A 194 -19.46 13.04 -1.10
C ALA A 194 -19.05 14.13 -0.08
N HIS A 195 -18.19 13.79 0.89
CA HIS A 195 -17.80 14.67 2.01
C HIS A 195 -16.29 14.69 2.28
N ALA A 196 -15.46 14.40 1.27
CA ALA A 196 -13.99 14.42 1.38
C ALA A 196 -13.42 15.85 1.31
N ASN A 197 -13.64 16.65 2.36
CA ASN A 197 -13.10 18.00 2.47
C ASN A 197 -11.55 17.98 2.53
N GLY A 198 -10.91 18.61 1.55
CA GLY A 198 -9.45 18.69 1.46
C GLY A 198 -8.77 17.42 0.92
N LEU A 199 -9.47 16.65 0.07
CA LEU A 199 -8.84 15.70 -0.86
C LEU A 199 -8.93 16.25 -2.29
N ASN A 200 -8.05 15.77 -3.16
CA ASN A 200 -7.82 16.35 -4.49
C ASN A 200 -8.78 15.84 -5.58
N GLY A 201 -8.77 16.53 -6.72
CA GLY A 201 -9.23 16.02 -8.01
C GLY A 201 -8.26 14.98 -8.57
N CYS A 202 -8.69 14.26 -9.62
CA CYS A 202 -7.95 13.11 -10.11
C CYS A 202 -6.57 13.44 -10.71
N ALA A 203 -6.42 14.54 -11.44
CA ALA A 203 -5.18 14.87 -12.16
C ALA A 203 -4.12 15.60 -11.31
N ASP A 204 -4.40 15.82 -10.03
CA ASP A 204 -3.64 16.73 -9.19
C ASP A 204 -2.32 16.11 -8.73
N ASN A 205 -1.31 16.95 -8.52
CA ASN A 205 0.04 16.52 -8.13
C ASN A 205 0.48 17.30 -6.87
N THR A 206 -0.39 17.37 -5.86
CA THR A 206 -0.23 18.25 -4.68
C THR A 206 -0.70 17.58 -3.39
N ASP A 207 -0.21 18.09 -2.25
CA ASP A 207 -0.65 17.74 -0.90
C ASP A 207 -2.21 17.73 -0.82
N PRO A 208 -2.85 16.68 -0.27
CA PRO A 208 -2.27 15.57 0.51
C PRO A 208 -1.88 14.33 -0.33
N TYR A 209 -1.79 14.42 -1.67
CA TYR A 209 -1.53 13.31 -2.60
C TYR A 209 -2.49 12.10 -2.44
N ILE A 210 -3.78 12.41 -2.22
CA ILE A 210 -4.88 11.44 -2.17
C ILE A 210 -6.01 11.97 -3.06
N ASP A 211 -6.25 11.28 -4.19
CA ASP A 211 -7.01 11.85 -5.30
C ASP A 211 -8.28 11.06 -5.63
N GLN A 212 -9.38 11.79 -5.85
CA GLN A 212 -10.70 11.22 -6.05
C GLN A 212 -11.01 10.87 -7.52
N CYS A 213 -10.29 9.89 -8.07
CA CYS A 213 -10.52 9.43 -9.45
C CYS A 213 -11.79 8.59 -9.64
N GLY A 214 -12.41 8.07 -8.57
CA GLY A 214 -13.48 7.08 -8.72
C GLY A 214 -12.93 5.67 -8.98
N TYR A 215 -11.72 5.39 -8.49
CA TYR A 215 -10.98 4.15 -8.71
C TYR A 215 -10.59 3.51 -7.36
N ASP A 216 -10.97 2.26 -7.12
CA ASP A 216 -10.77 1.56 -5.83
C ASP A 216 -9.41 0.87 -5.77
N GLN A 217 -8.34 1.66 -5.75
CA GLN A 217 -6.96 1.17 -5.85
C GLN A 217 -6.61 0.16 -4.75
N ALA A 218 -7.01 0.44 -3.50
CA ALA A 218 -6.80 -0.47 -2.38
C ALA A 218 -7.53 -1.80 -2.58
N GLY A 219 -8.79 -1.79 -3.04
CA GLY A 219 -9.54 -2.99 -3.34
C GLY A 219 -8.95 -3.83 -4.47
N ILE A 220 -8.39 -3.17 -5.49
CA ILE A 220 -7.74 -3.83 -6.63
C ILE A 220 -6.40 -4.46 -6.20
N ILE A 221 -5.58 -3.73 -5.43
CA ILE A 221 -4.33 -4.26 -4.84
C ILE A 221 -4.62 -5.50 -3.99
N LEU A 222 -5.55 -5.41 -3.05
CA LEU A 222 -5.86 -6.51 -2.13
C LEU A 222 -6.43 -7.72 -2.88
N GLN A 223 -7.29 -7.53 -3.88
CA GLN A 223 -7.81 -8.64 -4.68
C GLN A 223 -6.79 -9.26 -5.64
N HIS A 224 -5.87 -8.47 -6.21
CA HIS A 224 -4.77 -9.01 -7.01
C HIS A 224 -3.84 -9.90 -6.14
N ILE A 225 -3.64 -9.54 -4.87
CA ILE A 225 -2.78 -10.29 -3.95
C ILE A 225 -3.48 -11.53 -3.37
N TYR A 226 -4.76 -11.41 -3.02
CA TYR A 226 -5.48 -12.42 -2.21
C TYR A 226 -6.58 -13.20 -2.97
N GLY A 227 -6.89 -12.84 -4.21
CA GLY A 227 -8.05 -13.35 -4.95
C GLY A 227 -9.32 -12.54 -4.67
N ALA A 228 -10.48 -13.04 -5.13
CA ALA A 228 -11.75 -12.35 -4.91
C ALA A 228 -12.03 -12.26 -3.40
N LEU A 229 -12.35 -11.05 -2.95
CA LEU A 229 -12.60 -10.71 -1.56
C LEU A 229 -14.10 -10.46 -1.33
N ASN A 230 -14.54 -10.59 -0.08
CA ASN A 230 -15.86 -10.12 0.33
C ASN A 230 -15.96 -8.61 0.03
N PRO A 231 -17.13 -8.10 -0.40
CA PRO A 231 -17.32 -6.66 -0.63
C PRO A 231 -16.89 -5.84 0.58
N ARG A 232 -16.19 -4.73 0.33
CA ARG A 232 -15.82 -3.78 1.39
C ARG A 232 -17.04 -3.24 2.13
N ASP A 233 -16.84 -2.78 3.35
CA ASP A 233 -17.85 -1.99 4.04
C ASP A 233 -18.14 -0.68 3.27
N THR A 234 -19.42 -0.33 3.16
CA THR A 234 -19.92 0.91 2.56
C THR A 234 -20.44 1.91 3.59
N GLY A 235 -20.55 1.49 4.86
CA GLY A 235 -20.85 2.32 6.01
C GLY A 235 -19.59 2.71 6.78
N LYS A 236 -19.61 2.50 8.10
CA LYS A 236 -18.45 2.71 8.97
C LYS A 236 -17.88 1.34 9.35
N PRO A 237 -16.61 1.03 9.01
CA PRO A 237 -15.95 -0.20 9.42
C PRO A 237 -16.07 -0.43 10.93
N ALA A 238 -16.36 -1.68 11.31
CA ALA A 238 -16.63 -2.08 12.70
C ALA A 238 -15.35 -2.19 13.53
N GLY A 239 -14.26 -2.64 12.90
CA GLY A 239 -12.94 -2.75 13.52
C GLY A 239 -12.35 -1.43 14.01
N MET A 240 -11.26 -1.55 14.77
CA MET A 240 -10.65 -0.44 15.49
C MET A 240 -9.37 0.04 14.81
N LEU A 241 -9.34 1.33 14.46
CA LEU A 241 -8.09 2.05 14.24
C LEU A 241 -7.43 2.37 15.58
N LYS A 242 -6.16 1.95 15.75
CA LYS A 242 -5.38 2.08 17.00
C LYS A 242 -4.07 2.81 16.72
N ARG A 243 -3.61 3.60 17.69
CA ARG A 243 -2.25 4.14 17.78
C ARG A 243 -1.37 3.18 18.56
N PHE A 244 -0.10 3.04 18.19
CA PHE A 244 0.90 2.29 18.95
C PHE A 244 2.21 3.08 19.07
N ASP A 245 3.00 2.81 20.11
CA ASP A 245 4.34 3.38 20.26
C ASP A 245 5.26 2.75 19.21
N GLN A 246 5.69 3.58 18.25
CA GLN A 246 6.58 3.13 17.19
C GLN A 246 8.04 3.08 17.64
N THR A 247 8.42 3.82 18.69
CA THR A 247 9.80 3.87 19.20
C THR A 247 10.26 2.51 19.73
N THR A 248 9.33 1.71 20.26
CA THR A 248 9.53 0.29 20.60
C THR A 248 10.14 -0.53 19.44
N TYR A 249 9.83 -0.19 18.18
CA TYR A 249 10.27 -0.92 16.98
C TYR A 249 11.46 -0.29 16.26
N THR A 250 11.86 0.94 16.63
CA THR A 250 13.10 1.57 16.12
C THR A 250 14.32 1.27 16.99
N ALA A 251 14.09 0.72 18.20
CA ALA A 251 15.11 0.32 19.15
C ALA A 251 16.20 -0.59 18.51
N PRO A 252 17.50 -0.42 18.86
CA PRO A 252 18.03 0.43 19.92
C PRO A 252 18.16 1.93 19.56
N PHE A 253 17.75 2.34 18.35
CA PHE A 253 17.81 3.72 17.90
C PHE A 253 16.54 4.50 18.28
N GLY A 254 16.68 5.80 18.56
CA GLY A 254 15.53 6.70 18.66
C GLY A 254 14.86 6.86 17.28
N ALA A 255 13.52 6.97 17.24
CA ALA A 255 12.78 6.99 15.99
C ALA A 255 13.19 8.15 15.05
N SER A 256 13.48 9.32 15.62
CA SER A 256 13.99 10.49 14.88
C SER A 256 15.34 10.24 14.17
N VAL A 257 16.21 9.38 14.71
CA VAL A 257 17.49 8.98 14.06
C VAL A 257 17.23 8.15 12.80
N LEU A 258 16.08 7.49 12.73
CA LEU A 258 15.62 6.74 11.56
C LEU A 258 14.73 7.60 10.64
N SER A 259 14.49 8.89 10.94
CA SER A 259 13.46 9.69 10.26
C SER A 259 12.07 9.04 10.35
N MET A 260 11.80 8.38 11.48
CA MET A 260 10.53 7.74 11.81
C MET A 260 9.81 8.50 12.93
N GLY A 261 8.48 8.56 12.86
CA GLY A 261 7.66 9.17 13.91
C GLY A 261 7.58 8.32 15.18
N ASP A 262 7.19 8.91 16.31
CA ASP A 262 7.03 8.17 17.57
C ASP A 262 5.73 7.36 17.65
N THR A 263 4.73 7.66 16.81
CA THR A 263 3.46 6.93 16.72
C THR A 263 3.28 6.28 15.37
N GLY A 264 2.95 4.99 15.35
CA GLY A 264 2.38 4.29 14.20
C GLY A 264 0.88 4.01 14.39
N TYR A 265 0.21 3.60 13.32
CA TYR A 265 -1.21 3.25 13.36
C TYR A 265 -1.46 1.81 12.87
N VAL A 266 -2.48 1.16 13.40
CA VAL A 266 -2.93 -0.16 12.94
C VAL A 266 -4.45 -0.25 12.94
N TYR A 267 -5.03 -0.67 11.81
CA TYR A 267 -6.43 -1.03 11.70
C TYR A 267 -6.59 -2.53 11.98
N VAL A 268 -7.45 -2.87 12.94
CA VAL A 268 -7.68 -4.26 13.36
C VAL A 268 -9.17 -4.58 13.25
N PRO A 269 -9.59 -5.45 12.30
CA PRO A 269 -10.96 -5.96 12.23
C PRO A 269 -11.36 -6.66 13.54
N ASP A 270 -12.63 -6.55 13.91
CA ASP A 270 -13.15 -7.12 15.17
C ASP A 270 -12.95 -8.64 15.26
N ALA A 271 -13.13 -9.36 14.14
CA ALA A 271 -12.85 -10.79 14.06
C ALA A 271 -11.39 -11.13 14.41
N CYS A 272 -10.43 -10.32 13.94
CA CYS A 272 -9.01 -10.50 14.27
C CYS A 272 -8.74 -10.21 15.75
N ALA A 273 -9.37 -9.18 16.32
CA ALA A 273 -9.26 -8.85 17.74
C ALA A 273 -9.79 -9.98 18.65
N GLN A 274 -10.82 -10.70 18.19
CA GLN A 274 -11.43 -11.87 18.82
C GLN A 274 -10.67 -13.20 18.55
N GLY A 275 -9.62 -13.18 17.72
CA GLY A 275 -8.73 -14.33 17.51
C GLY A 275 -9.01 -15.19 16.27
N ALA A 276 -9.86 -14.73 15.35
CA ALA A 276 -9.99 -15.34 14.02
C ALA A 276 -8.64 -15.38 13.28
N ALA A 277 -8.51 -16.29 12.31
CA ALA A 277 -7.37 -16.33 11.41
C ALA A 277 -7.40 -15.09 10.49
N CYS A 278 -6.29 -14.35 10.46
CA CYS A 278 -6.17 -13.10 9.72
C CYS A 278 -4.86 -13.04 8.92
N ARG A 279 -4.68 -11.93 8.20
CA ARG A 279 -3.50 -11.60 7.38
C ARG A 279 -3.03 -10.19 7.74
N VAL A 280 -1.81 -9.80 7.39
CA VAL A 280 -1.33 -8.42 7.59
C VAL A 280 -1.04 -7.78 6.23
N HIS A 281 -1.60 -6.60 5.99
CA HIS A 281 -1.20 -5.73 4.91
C HIS A 281 -0.47 -4.51 5.48
N ILE A 282 0.70 -4.16 4.95
CA ILE A 282 1.45 -2.97 5.33
C ILE A 282 1.19 -1.91 4.27
N ALA A 283 0.61 -0.77 4.64
CA ALA A 283 0.31 0.33 3.72
C ALA A 283 1.23 1.53 4.02
N LEU A 284 2.18 1.77 3.12
CA LEU A 284 3.18 2.82 3.25
C LEU A 284 2.76 4.09 2.50
N HIS A 285 2.67 5.19 3.25
CA HIS A 285 2.39 6.50 2.69
C HIS A 285 3.62 7.09 1.96
N GLY A 286 3.41 8.12 1.14
CA GLY A 286 4.47 8.81 0.40
C GLY A 286 5.14 9.93 1.20
N CYS A 287 5.99 10.69 0.51
CA CYS A 287 6.54 11.94 1.06
C CYS A 287 5.39 12.93 1.38
N LYS A 288 5.53 13.69 2.47
CA LYS A 288 4.51 14.58 3.04
C LYS A 288 3.14 13.94 3.34
N GLN A 289 3.11 12.62 3.52
CA GLN A 289 1.88 11.89 3.85
C GLN A 289 1.92 11.24 5.25
N ASP A 290 2.90 11.60 6.08
CA ASP A 290 2.94 11.21 7.49
C ASP A 290 1.90 12.00 8.31
N ALA A 291 1.66 11.53 9.54
CA ALA A 291 0.72 12.16 10.45
C ALA A 291 1.13 13.58 10.92
N GLY A 292 2.38 14.01 10.72
CA GLY A 292 2.81 15.39 10.93
C GLY A 292 2.24 16.35 9.88
N ASP A 293 2.36 16.00 8.59
CA ASP A 293 1.93 16.85 7.48
C ASP A 293 0.41 16.77 7.19
N ILE A 294 -0.19 15.57 7.19
CA ILE A 294 -1.61 15.39 6.78
C ILE A 294 -2.50 14.74 7.85
N GLY A 295 -1.99 14.52 9.07
CA GLY A 295 -2.71 13.80 10.12
C GLY A 295 -3.07 12.37 9.70
N THR A 296 -4.22 11.88 10.13
CA THR A 296 -4.68 10.51 9.82
C THR A 296 -5.22 10.31 8.39
N ARG A 297 -5.11 11.31 7.50
CA ARG A 297 -5.77 11.27 6.17
C ARG A 297 -5.39 10.05 5.33
N PHE A 298 -4.11 9.67 5.24
CA PHE A 298 -3.71 8.45 4.53
C PHE A 298 -4.28 7.20 5.21
N VAL A 299 -4.12 7.12 6.52
CA VAL A 299 -4.59 6.02 7.37
C VAL A 299 -6.10 5.78 7.25
N GLU A 300 -6.90 6.85 7.14
CA GLU A 300 -8.36 6.79 7.09
C GLU A 300 -8.92 6.70 5.66
N HIS A 301 -8.31 7.39 4.69
CA HIS A 301 -8.88 7.55 3.35
C HIS A 301 -8.19 6.77 2.23
N ALA A 302 -7.01 6.16 2.42
CA ALA A 302 -6.36 5.35 1.37
C ALA A 302 -7.15 4.11 0.91
N GLY A 303 -8.29 3.79 1.56
CA GLY A 303 -9.28 2.81 1.11
C GLY A 303 -9.14 1.40 1.70
N TYR A 304 -7.98 1.06 2.28
CA TYR A 304 -7.70 -0.29 2.78
C TYR A 304 -8.64 -0.74 3.92
N ASN A 305 -8.96 0.11 4.90
CA ASN A 305 -9.72 -0.28 6.10
C ASN A 305 -11.10 -0.89 5.80
N ALA A 306 -11.82 -0.33 4.81
CA ALA A 306 -13.14 -0.82 4.43
C ALA A 306 -13.10 -2.23 3.80
N TRP A 307 -12.05 -2.53 3.04
CA TRP A 307 -11.80 -3.89 2.52
C TRP A 307 -11.32 -4.83 3.62
N ALA A 308 -10.46 -4.33 4.50
CA ALA A 308 -9.83 -5.09 5.56
C ALA A 308 -10.84 -5.71 6.54
N ASP A 309 -11.88 -4.94 6.90
CA ASP A 309 -12.87 -5.31 7.91
C ASP A 309 -13.61 -6.62 7.59
N ASN A 310 -14.10 -6.76 6.36
CA ASN A 310 -14.86 -7.93 5.91
C ASN A 310 -13.98 -9.11 5.44
N ASN A 311 -12.65 -8.98 5.47
CA ASN A 311 -11.73 -9.94 4.84
C ASN A 311 -10.62 -10.47 5.75
N GLY A 312 -10.66 -10.14 7.05
CA GLY A 312 -9.69 -10.61 8.04
C GLY A 312 -8.28 -10.11 7.74
N ILE A 313 -8.14 -8.85 7.33
CA ILE A 313 -6.84 -8.23 7.05
C ILE A 313 -6.59 -7.17 8.11
N ILE A 314 -5.48 -7.26 8.82
CA ILE A 314 -4.98 -6.21 9.70
C ILE A 314 -4.18 -5.25 8.81
N VAL A 315 -4.42 -3.95 8.88
CA VAL A 315 -3.66 -2.96 8.10
C VAL A 315 -2.70 -2.21 9.00
N LEU A 316 -1.40 -2.40 8.79
CA LEU A 316 -0.33 -1.69 9.49
C LEU A 316 0.03 -0.43 8.70
N TYR A 317 0.09 0.70 9.39
CA TYR A 317 0.50 2.00 8.87
C TYR A 317 1.67 2.54 9.70
N PRO A 318 2.92 2.12 9.37
CA PRO A 318 4.13 2.74 9.90
C PRO A 318 4.19 4.22 9.48
N GLN A 319 4.92 5.04 10.21
CA GLN A 319 5.00 6.49 9.96
C GLN A 319 6.45 6.96 9.92
N THR A 320 6.84 7.66 8.85
CA THR A 320 8.07 8.48 8.84
C THR A 320 7.85 9.81 9.55
N THR A 321 8.87 10.66 9.61
CA THR A 321 8.76 12.07 9.98
C THR A 321 9.86 12.87 9.28
N ALA A 322 9.72 14.19 9.14
CA ALA A 322 10.75 14.98 8.49
C ALA A 322 12.01 15.09 9.36
N SER A 323 13.19 14.87 8.78
CA SER A 323 14.49 15.07 9.43
C SER A 323 15.36 16.06 8.67
N PHE A 324 15.52 17.24 9.26
CA PHE A 324 16.36 18.35 8.77
C PHE A 324 16.82 19.18 9.97
N GLY A 325 17.96 19.88 9.84
CA GLY A 325 18.50 20.73 10.91
C GLY A 325 20.03 20.69 10.98
N PRO A 326 20.65 21.49 11.87
CA PRO A 326 22.11 21.55 12.00
C PRO A 326 22.72 20.26 12.56
N ASP A 327 21.94 19.47 13.31
CA ASP A 327 22.37 18.22 13.93
C ASP A 327 22.13 16.97 13.05
N VAL A 328 21.61 17.15 11.82
CA VAL A 328 21.33 16.06 10.87
C VAL A 328 22.42 16.00 9.80
N ILE A 329 23.12 14.87 9.71
CA ILE A 329 24.14 14.63 8.68
C ILE A 329 23.44 14.44 7.33
N ALA A 330 23.86 15.20 6.31
CA ALA A 330 23.32 15.12 4.97
C ALA A 330 23.56 13.73 4.30
N PRO A 331 22.69 13.29 3.35
CA PRO A 331 21.49 13.97 2.87
C PRO A 331 20.35 13.99 3.91
N VAL A 332 19.52 15.03 3.84
CA VAL A 332 18.38 15.26 4.74
C VAL A 332 17.07 14.75 4.13
N ASN A 333 16.06 14.50 4.96
CA ASN A 333 14.71 14.10 4.57
C ASN A 333 13.67 15.15 5.02
N PRO A 334 13.63 16.35 4.41
CA PRO A 334 12.71 17.42 4.80
C PRO A 334 11.25 17.17 4.39
N GLN A 335 10.98 16.09 3.64
CA GLN A 335 9.66 15.76 3.10
C GLN A 335 9.07 14.48 3.72
N ALA A 336 9.58 14.04 4.88
CA ALA A 336 9.12 12.84 5.58
C ALA A 336 8.99 11.58 4.67
N CYS A 337 9.85 11.43 3.67
CA CYS A 337 9.86 10.25 2.80
C CYS A 337 10.39 9.01 3.54
N TRP A 338 10.04 7.81 3.06
CA TRP A 338 10.78 6.59 3.42
C TRP A 338 12.24 6.63 2.91
N ASP A 339 13.14 5.86 3.52
CA ASP A 339 14.53 5.78 3.09
C ASP A 339 14.66 4.92 1.83
N TRP A 340 14.69 5.60 0.69
CA TRP A 340 14.92 5.02 -0.64
C TRP A 340 16.16 5.59 -1.33
N TRP A 341 16.98 6.39 -0.61
CA TRP A 341 18.25 6.92 -1.12
C TRP A 341 19.42 6.85 -0.12
N GLY A 342 19.29 5.99 0.90
CA GLY A 342 20.34 5.69 1.87
C GLY A 342 20.62 6.80 2.88
N TYR A 343 19.64 7.67 3.20
CA TYR A 343 19.89 8.81 4.08
C TYR A 343 20.01 8.44 5.57
N VAL A 344 19.58 7.24 5.98
CA VAL A 344 19.68 6.80 7.39
C VAL A 344 21.00 6.09 7.69
N THR A 345 21.53 5.32 6.73
CA THR A 345 22.73 4.49 6.92
C THR A 345 23.93 4.91 6.07
N HIS A 346 23.72 5.73 5.03
CA HIS A 346 24.76 6.22 4.12
C HIS A 346 25.53 5.11 3.40
N ASP A 347 24.88 3.97 3.20
CA ASP A 347 25.41 2.76 2.57
C ASP A 347 24.29 1.98 1.86
N ALA A 348 24.63 0.86 1.22
CA ALA A 348 23.67 0.02 0.50
C ALA A 348 22.70 -0.76 1.42
N SER A 349 22.90 -0.74 2.74
CA SER A 349 22.07 -1.54 3.65
C SER A 349 20.62 -1.07 3.72
N TYR A 350 20.30 0.16 3.29
CA TYR A 350 18.95 0.74 3.29
C TYR A 350 17.89 -0.10 2.55
N VAL A 351 18.29 -0.95 1.60
CA VAL A 351 17.41 -1.87 0.86
C VAL A 351 17.43 -3.32 1.38
N THR A 352 18.23 -3.59 2.41
CA THR A 352 18.49 -4.93 2.94
C THR A 352 17.70 -5.19 4.22
N LYS A 353 17.77 -6.42 4.75
CA LYS A 353 17.26 -6.77 6.08
C LYS A 353 17.89 -5.93 7.21
N GLY A 354 19.09 -5.40 7.00
CA GLY A 354 19.80 -4.53 7.95
C GLY A 354 19.40 -3.05 7.87
N GLY A 355 18.68 -2.63 6.83
CA GLY A 355 18.24 -1.24 6.65
C GLY A 355 17.30 -0.83 7.78
N ARG A 356 17.62 0.27 8.49
CA ARG A 356 17.00 0.55 9.81
C ARG A 356 15.48 0.71 9.75
N GLN A 357 14.94 1.36 8.70
CA GLN A 357 13.48 1.46 8.51
C GLN A 357 12.86 0.11 8.11
N ILE A 358 13.50 -0.69 7.25
CA ILE A 358 13.05 -2.04 6.88
C ILE A 358 13.00 -2.95 8.10
N ALA A 359 14.01 -2.91 8.96
CA ALA A 359 14.07 -3.66 10.21
C ALA A 359 12.95 -3.24 11.18
N ALA A 360 12.66 -1.93 11.30
CA ALA A 360 11.55 -1.43 12.12
C ALA A 360 10.18 -1.91 11.60
N ILE A 361 9.91 -1.79 10.29
CA ILE A 361 8.68 -2.30 9.66
C ILE A 361 8.56 -3.82 9.88
N LYS A 362 9.67 -4.56 9.75
CA LYS A 362 9.69 -6.02 9.98
C LYS A 362 9.38 -6.37 11.43
N ALA A 363 9.94 -5.64 12.39
CA ALA A 363 9.67 -5.84 13.81
C ALA A 363 8.19 -5.57 14.17
N MET A 364 7.55 -4.57 13.54
CA MET A 364 6.11 -4.34 13.69
C MET A 364 5.28 -5.49 13.09
N LEU A 365 5.68 -6.01 11.93
CA LEU A 365 5.02 -7.17 11.31
C LEU A 365 5.16 -8.43 12.19
N ASP A 366 6.34 -8.68 12.74
CA ASP A 366 6.61 -9.78 13.66
C ASP A 366 5.75 -9.66 14.93
N ALA A 367 5.64 -8.46 15.50
CA ALA A 367 4.79 -8.23 16.66
C ALA A 367 3.29 -8.49 16.38
N LEU A 368 2.79 -8.11 15.20
CA LEU A 368 1.40 -8.40 14.78
C LEU A 368 1.15 -9.89 14.53
N THR A 369 2.16 -10.63 14.05
CA THR A 369 2.04 -12.04 13.65
C THR A 369 2.52 -13.02 14.73
N ALA A 370 3.09 -12.54 15.84
CA ALA A 370 3.55 -13.36 16.97
C ALA A 370 2.48 -14.26 17.63
N GLY A 371 1.20 -14.04 17.35
CA GLY A 371 0.09 -14.88 17.79
C GLY A 371 -0.38 -15.94 16.78
N ALA A 372 0.34 -16.12 15.67
CA ALA A 372 0.00 -17.05 14.59
C ALA A 372 -0.19 -18.47 15.11
N LYS A 373 -1.31 -19.09 14.73
CA LYS A 373 -1.56 -20.52 14.95
C LYS A 373 -1.36 -21.26 13.63
N PRO A 374 -0.84 -22.50 13.64
CA PRO A 374 -0.78 -23.32 12.43
C PRO A 374 -2.17 -23.46 11.81
N ALA A 375 -2.31 -23.05 10.55
CA ALA A 375 -3.53 -23.29 9.79
C ALA A 375 -3.69 -24.80 9.56
N PRO A 376 -4.87 -25.39 9.80
CA PRO A 376 -5.14 -26.76 9.38
C PRO A 376 -4.91 -26.91 7.87
N PRO A 377 -4.32 -28.02 7.38
CA PRO A 377 -4.24 -28.28 5.95
C PRO A 377 -5.65 -28.26 5.34
N ALA A 378 -5.85 -27.42 4.33
CA ALA A 378 -7.13 -27.38 3.63
C ALA A 378 -7.29 -28.70 2.85
N ALA A 379 -8.33 -29.47 3.15
CA ALA A 379 -8.64 -30.69 2.42
C ALA A 379 -8.93 -30.35 0.95
N GLY A 380 -8.27 -31.04 0.03
CA GLY A 380 -8.34 -30.76 -1.41
C GLY A 380 -9.75 -30.94 -1.97
N ALA A 381 -10.31 -29.87 -2.55
CA ALA A 381 -11.65 -29.84 -3.12
C ALA A 381 -11.61 -30.11 -4.64
N ALA A 382 -11.13 -31.29 -5.03
CA ALA A 382 -11.04 -31.70 -6.43
C ALA A 382 -12.43 -31.70 -7.10
N GLY A 383 -12.50 -31.23 -8.35
CA GLY A 383 -13.74 -31.17 -9.12
C GLY A 383 -14.65 -29.95 -8.83
N VAL A 384 -14.23 -29.02 -7.97
CA VAL A 384 -14.95 -27.75 -7.72
C VAL A 384 -14.49 -26.68 -8.72
N ALA A 385 -15.44 -26.04 -9.40
CA ALA A 385 -15.17 -24.87 -10.24
C ALA A 385 -14.84 -23.65 -9.36
N PRO A 386 -13.87 -22.80 -9.74
CA PRO A 386 -13.62 -21.55 -9.02
C PRO A 386 -14.86 -20.65 -9.02
N GLY A 387 -15.25 -20.18 -7.84
CA GLY A 387 -16.38 -19.25 -7.65
C GLY A 387 -15.97 -17.79 -7.80
N GLY A 388 -16.95 -16.90 -7.99
CA GLY A 388 -16.75 -15.45 -7.86
C GLY A 388 -15.71 -14.84 -8.81
N LEU A 389 -15.54 -15.40 -10.02
CA LEU A 389 -14.66 -14.79 -11.04
C LEU A 389 -15.16 -13.37 -11.38
N VAL A 390 -14.29 -12.39 -11.19
CA VAL A 390 -14.54 -10.97 -11.45
C VAL A 390 -13.34 -10.34 -12.14
N ALA A 391 -13.60 -9.38 -13.04
CA ALA A 391 -12.59 -8.45 -13.52
C ALA A 391 -12.54 -7.26 -12.56
N THR A 392 -11.49 -7.18 -11.74
CA THR A 392 -11.37 -6.17 -10.68
C THR A 392 -10.90 -4.82 -11.21
N ASP A 393 -10.13 -4.82 -12.30
CA ASP A 393 -9.71 -3.63 -13.03
C ASP A 393 -9.44 -3.95 -14.49
N ILE A 394 -9.51 -2.93 -15.34
CA ILE A 394 -9.25 -2.98 -16.77
C ILE A 394 -8.37 -1.78 -17.14
N ALA A 395 -7.21 -2.03 -17.77
CA ALA A 395 -6.37 -1.03 -18.41
C ALA A 395 -6.74 -0.90 -19.91
N ASP A 396 -5.94 -0.22 -20.71
CA ASP A 396 -6.08 -0.24 -22.16
C ASP A 396 -5.50 -1.50 -22.81
N ASP A 397 -4.45 -2.10 -22.23
CA ASP A 397 -3.79 -3.32 -22.74
C ASP A 397 -3.86 -4.54 -21.80
N ALA A 398 -4.56 -4.44 -20.66
CA ALA A 398 -4.59 -5.48 -19.63
C ALA A 398 -5.91 -5.56 -18.85
N ALA A 399 -6.15 -6.72 -18.22
CA ALA A 399 -7.24 -6.95 -17.27
C ALA A 399 -6.73 -7.61 -15.99
N ALA A 400 -7.16 -7.10 -14.83
CA ALA A 400 -6.95 -7.75 -13.54
C ALA A 400 -8.15 -8.66 -13.23
N LEU A 401 -7.89 -9.94 -13.03
CA LEU A 401 -8.91 -10.96 -12.72
C LEU A 401 -8.67 -11.51 -11.32
N ALA A 402 -9.76 -11.77 -10.59
CA ALA A 402 -9.72 -12.39 -9.27
C ALA A 402 -10.88 -13.39 -9.11
N TRP A 403 -10.69 -14.45 -8.33
CA TRP A 403 -11.73 -15.45 -8.04
C TRP A 403 -11.54 -16.03 -6.63
N THR A 404 -12.54 -16.77 -6.14
CA THR A 404 -12.45 -17.46 -4.85
C THR A 404 -11.53 -18.67 -4.98
N ALA A 405 -10.52 -18.77 -4.09
CA ALA A 405 -9.57 -19.88 -4.10
C ALA A 405 -10.26 -21.24 -3.85
N VAL A 406 -9.87 -22.25 -4.63
CA VAL A 406 -10.26 -23.64 -4.44
C VAL A 406 -9.26 -24.30 -3.49
N ALA A 407 -9.76 -24.99 -2.46
CA ALA A 407 -8.94 -25.64 -1.45
C ALA A 407 -8.04 -26.73 -2.07
N GLY A 408 -6.74 -26.66 -1.80
CA GLY A 408 -5.74 -27.61 -2.33
C GLY A 408 -5.47 -27.50 -3.84
N ALA A 409 -5.82 -26.38 -4.49
CA ALA A 409 -5.40 -26.14 -5.87
C ALA A 409 -3.88 -25.95 -5.97
N ASP A 410 -3.26 -26.69 -6.89
CA ASP A 410 -1.84 -26.57 -7.24
C ASP A 410 -1.62 -25.27 -8.04
N PHE A 411 -2.52 -25.02 -8.99
CA PHE A 411 -2.59 -23.82 -9.82
C PHE A 411 -3.96 -23.72 -10.52
N TYR A 412 -4.17 -22.61 -11.22
CA TYR A 412 -5.36 -22.34 -12.03
C TYR A 412 -4.97 -22.14 -13.49
N ARG A 413 -5.87 -22.49 -14.41
CA ARG A 413 -5.74 -22.17 -15.83
C ARG A 413 -6.76 -21.12 -16.22
N VAL A 414 -6.28 -20.03 -16.80
CA VAL A 414 -7.11 -18.91 -17.23
C VAL A 414 -7.31 -19.01 -18.74
N TYR A 415 -8.56 -18.89 -19.17
CA TYR A 415 -8.93 -18.92 -20.58
C TYR A 415 -9.54 -17.59 -20.98
N ARG A 416 -9.17 -17.09 -22.17
CA ARG A 416 -9.69 -15.86 -22.79
C ARG A 416 -10.41 -16.19 -24.10
N ALA A 417 -11.51 -15.48 -24.35
CA ALA A 417 -12.20 -15.44 -25.62
C ALA A 417 -12.48 -13.98 -26.03
N GLY A 418 -12.66 -13.73 -27.32
CA GLY A 418 -13.39 -12.53 -27.77
C GLY A 418 -14.90 -12.67 -27.50
N THR A 419 -15.67 -11.62 -27.78
CA THR A 419 -17.14 -11.57 -27.55
C THR A 419 -17.89 -12.80 -28.06
N GLN A 420 -17.55 -13.28 -29.27
CA GLN A 420 -18.15 -14.45 -29.93
C GLN A 420 -17.12 -15.56 -30.24
N GLY A 421 -15.88 -15.42 -29.76
CA GLY A 421 -14.80 -16.38 -30.02
C GLY A 421 -14.83 -17.58 -29.06
N GLU A 422 -14.06 -18.61 -29.39
CA GLU A 422 -13.79 -19.73 -28.49
C GLU A 422 -12.84 -19.33 -27.34
N PHE A 423 -12.89 -20.08 -26.24
CA PHE A 423 -12.02 -19.89 -25.08
C PHE A 423 -10.68 -20.59 -25.27
N LEU A 424 -9.63 -19.82 -25.53
CA LEU A 424 -8.25 -20.28 -25.66
C LEU A 424 -7.47 -20.06 -24.35
N PRO A 425 -6.43 -20.86 -24.04
CA PRO A 425 -5.59 -20.63 -22.88
C PRO A 425 -4.92 -19.25 -22.94
N ALA A 426 -5.09 -18.45 -21.88
CA ALA A 426 -4.38 -17.19 -21.67
C ALA A 426 -3.12 -17.40 -20.81
N GLY A 427 -3.19 -18.28 -19.82
CA GLY A 427 -2.04 -18.60 -18.97
C GLY A 427 -2.39 -19.58 -17.84
N SER A 428 -1.43 -19.76 -16.93
CA SER A 428 -1.61 -20.50 -15.69
C SER A 428 -0.98 -19.73 -14.54
N VAL A 429 -1.46 -19.94 -13.31
CA VAL A 429 -1.05 -19.15 -12.15
C VAL A 429 -1.33 -19.90 -10.84
N ALA A 430 -0.43 -19.82 -9.86
CA ALA A 430 -0.59 -20.52 -8.58
C ALA A 430 -1.65 -19.85 -7.68
N GLY A 431 -1.71 -18.52 -7.67
CA GLY A 431 -2.65 -17.74 -6.86
C GLY A 431 -4.03 -17.56 -7.51
N PRO A 432 -5.06 -17.21 -6.70
CA PRO A 432 -6.45 -17.05 -7.15
C PRO A 432 -6.75 -15.72 -7.89
N SER A 433 -5.79 -15.23 -8.67
CA SER A 433 -5.84 -13.97 -9.42
C SER A 433 -4.91 -14.01 -10.63
N PHE A 434 -5.17 -13.19 -11.65
CA PHE A 434 -4.39 -13.14 -12.89
C PHE A 434 -4.42 -11.76 -13.55
N GLY A 435 -3.24 -11.20 -13.84
CA GLY A 435 -3.08 -10.06 -14.74
C GLY A 435 -2.97 -10.55 -16.19
N ASP A 436 -4.04 -10.40 -16.97
CA ASP A 436 -4.01 -10.75 -18.40
C ASP A 436 -3.56 -9.55 -19.24
N SER A 437 -2.27 -9.52 -19.59
CA SER A 437 -1.65 -8.45 -20.39
C SER A 437 -1.55 -8.77 -21.89
N GLY A 438 -1.40 -7.73 -22.70
CA GLY A 438 -1.28 -7.84 -24.16
C GLY A 438 -2.63 -7.95 -24.87
N LEU A 439 -3.66 -7.33 -24.30
CA LEU A 439 -4.97 -7.15 -24.91
C LEU A 439 -4.91 -5.99 -25.92
N ALA A 440 -5.66 -6.10 -27.00
CA ALA A 440 -5.91 -4.95 -27.87
C ALA A 440 -6.79 -3.91 -27.14
N PRO A 441 -6.55 -2.59 -27.26
CA PRO A 441 -7.39 -1.54 -26.68
C PRO A 441 -8.83 -1.53 -27.21
N ALA A 442 -9.75 -0.90 -26.46
CA ALA A 442 -11.17 -0.74 -26.79
C ALA A 442 -11.88 -2.04 -27.22
N THR A 443 -11.40 -3.20 -26.75
CA THR A 443 -11.84 -4.52 -27.23
C THR A 443 -12.53 -5.31 -26.11
N SER A 444 -13.65 -5.95 -26.44
CA SER A 444 -14.40 -6.79 -25.51
C SER A 444 -13.85 -8.21 -25.45
N TYR A 445 -13.58 -8.67 -24.23
CA TYR A 445 -13.09 -10.01 -23.93
C TYR A 445 -14.00 -10.71 -22.91
N ARG A 446 -13.87 -12.04 -22.86
CA ARG A 446 -14.50 -12.90 -21.87
C ARG A 446 -13.43 -13.79 -21.25
N TRP A 447 -13.52 -14.04 -19.95
CA TRP A 447 -12.61 -14.95 -19.25
C TRP A 447 -13.37 -15.99 -18.45
N ARG A 448 -12.77 -17.17 -18.31
CA ARG A 448 -13.18 -18.24 -17.38
C ARG A 448 -11.93 -18.89 -16.81
N VAL A 449 -12.04 -19.50 -15.63
CA VAL A 449 -10.92 -20.13 -14.94
C VAL A 449 -11.28 -21.55 -14.48
N THR A 450 -10.32 -22.47 -14.56
CA THR A 450 -10.39 -23.82 -13.96
C THR A 450 -9.35 -23.93 -12.84
N ALA A 451 -9.62 -24.75 -11.83
CA ALA A 451 -8.63 -25.13 -10.83
C ALA A 451 -8.00 -26.47 -11.20
N VAL A 452 -6.70 -26.64 -10.95
CA VAL A 452 -6.01 -27.93 -11.04
C VAL A 452 -5.67 -28.38 -9.61
N VAL A 453 -6.14 -29.57 -9.23
CA VAL A 453 -5.98 -30.16 -7.89
C VAL A 453 -5.43 -31.57 -8.04
N GLY A 454 -4.24 -31.83 -7.49
CA GLY A 454 -3.56 -33.12 -7.67
C GLY A 454 -3.24 -33.42 -9.14
N GLY A 455 -2.97 -32.39 -9.94
CA GLY A 455 -2.78 -32.49 -11.38
C GLY A 455 -4.06 -32.71 -12.21
N ILE A 456 -5.25 -32.81 -11.60
CA ILE A 456 -6.53 -32.98 -12.29
C ILE A 456 -7.20 -31.62 -12.48
N GLU A 457 -7.51 -31.26 -13.73
CA GLU A 457 -8.24 -30.04 -14.07
C GLU A 457 -9.75 -30.20 -13.81
N GLY A 458 -10.32 -29.30 -13.01
CA GLY A 458 -11.74 -29.27 -12.66
C GLY A 458 -12.61 -28.51 -13.68
N PRO A 459 -13.93 -28.44 -13.43
CA PRO A 459 -14.85 -27.66 -14.26
C PRO A 459 -14.53 -26.16 -14.25
N ALA A 460 -14.91 -25.47 -15.32
CA ALA A 460 -14.69 -24.03 -15.45
C ALA A 460 -15.68 -23.21 -14.63
N SER A 461 -15.24 -22.04 -14.16
CA SER A 461 -16.07 -21.01 -13.56
C SER A 461 -17.16 -20.51 -14.53
N ALA A 462 -18.14 -19.80 -13.98
CA ALA A 462 -18.92 -18.85 -14.78
C ALA A 462 -17.97 -17.84 -15.45
N SER A 463 -18.30 -17.38 -16.66
CA SER A 463 -17.45 -16.44 -17.39
C SER A 463 -17.77 -14.99 -17.01
N VAL A 464 -16.73 -14.18 -16.80
CA VAL A 464 -16.84 -12.71 -16.72
C VAL A 464 -16.51 -12.09 -18.08
N ALA A 465 -17.07 -10.91 -18.37
CA ALA A 465 -16.80 -10.15 -19.59
C ALA A 465 -16.51 -8.69 -19.24
N ALA A 466 -15.57 -8.08 -19.95
CA ALA A 466 -15.26 -6.65 -19.84
C ALA A 466 -14.63 -6.14 -21.15
N ALA A 467 -14.59 -4.82 -21.31
CA ALA A 467 -13.95 -4.17 -22.44
C ALA A 467 -12.75 -3.33 -21.99
N THR A 468 -11.59 -3.62 -22.58
CA THR A 468 -10.65 -2.61 -23.06
C THR A 468 -10.87 -1.14 -22.75
N ARG A 469 -10.04 -0.42 -21.97
CA ARG A 469 -10.01 1.04 -22.15
C ARG A 469 -9.48 1.38 -23.54
N ALA A 470 -9.80 2.56 -24.06
CA ALA A 470 -9.04 3.13 -25.17
C ALA A 470 -7.66 3.57 -24.66
N THR A 471 -6.60 3.33 -25.43
CA THR A 471 -5.27 3.84 -25.10
C THR A 471 -5.30 5.37 -25.01
N PRO A 472 -4.92 5.96 -23.86
CA PRO A 472 -4.79 7.40 -23.76
C PRO A 472 -3.80 7.94 -24.80
N PRO A 473 -3.98 9.18 -25.32
CA PRO A 473 -2.96 9.80 -26.14
C PRO A 473 -1.65 9.93 -25.34
N ARG A 474 -0.51 10.12 -26.02
CA ARG A 474 0.75 10.37 -25.32
C ARG A 474 0.63 11.63 -24.45
N CYS A 475 1.00 11.52 -23.17
CA CYS A 475 1.07 12.66 -22.27
C CYS A 475 2.47 13.29 -22.32
N ASP A 476 2.60 14.41 -23.06
CA ASP A 476 3.86 15.15 -23.17
C ASP A 476 4.06 16.18 -22.04
N GLN A 477 3.00 16.49 -21.29
CA GLN A 477 3.04 17.41 -20.14
C GLN A 477 2.18 16.87 -18.98
N PRO A 478 2.71 15.93 -18.18
CA PRO A 478 1.98 15.40 -17.03
C PRO A 478 1.51 16.48 -16.07
N GLY A 479 0.36 16.24 -15.44
CA GLY A 479 -0.37 17.22 -14.62
C GLY A 479 -1.29 18.14 -15.42
N THR A 480 -1.19 18.20 -16.76
CA THR A 480 -2.10 18.98 -17.62
C THR A 480 -2.76 18.17 -18.74
N CYS A 481 -2.42 16.88 -18.88
CA CYS A 481 -2.99 16.03 -19.92
C CYS A 481 -4.47 15.75 -19.66
N PRO A 482 -5.32 15.71 -20.71
CA PRO A 482 -6.76 15.57 -20.55
C PRO A 482 -7.12 14.21 -19.95
N VAL A 483 -7.75 14.23 -18.78
CA VAL A 483 -8.33 13.03 -18.17
C VAL A 483 -9.60 12.65 -18.92
N ALA A 484 -9.57 11.51 -19.61
CA ALA A 484 -10.80 10.84 -20.01
C ALA A 484 -11.61 10.53 -18.74
N GLN A 485 -12.82 11.09 -18.63
CA GLN A 485 -13.76 10.72 -17.56
C GLN A 485 -13.92 9.19 -17.59
N ALA A 486 -13.70 8.52 -16.46
CA ALA A 486 -14.00 7.10 -16.34
C ALA A 486 -15.50 6.92 -16.62
N GLY A 487 -15.82 6.25 -17.74
CA GLY A 487 -17.19 5.89 -18.06
C GLY A 487 -17.75 4.95 -17.00
N ASN A 488 -19.03 5.13 -16.67
CA ASN A 488 -19.78 4.28 -15.73
C ASN A 488 -19.84 2.82 -16.20
#